data_AF-A0A318AU35-F1
#
_entry.id   AF-A0A318AU35-F1
#
_cell.length_a   1.000
_cell.length_b   1.000
_cell.length_c   1.000
_cell.angle_alpha   90.00
_cell.angle_beta   90.00
_cell.angle_gamma   90.00
#
_symmetry.space_group_name_H-M   'P 1'
#
loop_
_entity.id
_entity.type
_entity.pdbx_description
1 polymer ?
#
loop_
_entity_poly.entity_id
_entity_poly.type
_entity_poly.pdbx_seq_one_letter_code
_entity_poly.pdbx_strand_id
1 'polypeptide(L)'
;MKLWLIGAALAAVCVAGAAEAGIPTPIKMQCAVGGENFTHVGTASYSTWGRRPDGKPYGSWEFPMPVPVCPGNGLVMYRDFSKSEIKQLETLVASDDYKRLARADTSYYRAAWLETALKGEGDPLWLLLQASWQADSQPELKARYQREFAERAEAEPVKAEDQGWLGLLGQAANSRRELGQFDAAKADLARLEIDKRLAALPAAPADGAQEPEEVANRRGLLGFLVRLRAVIDRGDASSEPIDMIPPMAAANQCLNLEAKGQSHEVCKAERVARQMEFMRKARTERGAAGS
;
A
#
# COMPACT_ATOMS: atom_id res chain seq x y z
N MET A 1 -13.02 47.90 54.07
CA MET A 1 -12.25 46.64 54.31
C MET A 1 -12.87 45.53 53.47
N LYS A 2 -12.09 44.98 52.51
CA LYS A 2 -12.16 43.64 51.87
C LYS A 2 -13.55 43.13 51.44
N LEU A 3 -14.00 43.21 50.18
CA LEU A 3 -13.52 42.63 48.91
C LEU A 3 -13.34 41.11 48.97
N TRP A 4 -14.33 40.34 48.48
CA TRP A 4 -14.14 38.99 47.92
C TRP A 4 -15.16 38.75 46.78
N LEU A 5 -14.65 38.83 45.56
CA LEU A 5 -15.25 38.33 44.32
C LEU A 5 -15.06 36.81 44.27
N ILE A 6 -16.11 36.04 44.04
CA ILE A 6 -15.99 34.62 43.67
C ILE A 6 -16.20 34.54 42.16
N GLY A 7 -15.09 34.44 41.42
CA GLY A 7 -15.09 34.14 40.00
C GLY A 7 -15.32 32.65 39.79
N ALA A 8 -16.38 32.30 39.05
CA ALA A 8 -16.59 30.95 38.56
C ALA A 8 -15.65 30.68 37.38
N ALA A 9 -14.63 29.86 37.60
CA ALA A 9 -13.80 29.32 36.53
C ALA A 9 -14.58 28.24 35.78
N LEU A 10 -15.02 28.55 34.55
CA LEU A 10 -15.47 27.52 33.61
C LEU A 10 -14.25 26.67 33.21
N ALA A 11 -14.18 25.45 33.72
CA ALA A 11 -13.28 24.43 33.20
C ALA A 11 -13.77 24.01 31.80
N ALA A 12 -13.06 24.42 30.75
CA ALA A 12 -13.25 23.90 29.42
C ALA A 12 -12.78 22.42 29.39
N VAL A 13 -13.74 21.50 29.39
CA VAL A 13 -13.47 20.08 29.16
C VAL A 13 -13.17 19.92 27.67
N CYS A 14 -11.88 19.90 27.32
CA CYS A 14 -11.43 19.44 26.00
C CYS A 14 -11.66 17.92 25.95
N VAL A 15 -12.79 17.50 25.38
CA VAL A 15 -12.97 16.11 24.95
C VAL A 15 -12.02 15.90 23.77
N ALA A 16 -10.83 15.36 24.05
CA ALA A 16 -9.94 14.86 23.02
C ALA A 16 -10.61 13.62 22.41
N GLY A 17 -11.48 13.83 21.43
CA GLY A 17 -11.89 12.75 20.53
C GLY A 17 -10.62 12.13 19.95
N ALA A 18 -10.59 10.80 19.83
CA ALA A 18 -9.53 10.12 19.10
C ALA A 18 -9.43 10.80 17.73
N ALA A 19 -8.33 11.52 17.49
CA ALA A 19 -8.10 12.15 16.21
C ALA A 19 -7.96 11.01 15.19
N GLU A 20 -9.02 10.75 14.42
CA GLU A 20 -8.88 10.04 13.16
C GLU A 20 -7.86 10.84 12.36
N ALA A 21 -6.69 10.26 12.14
CA ALA A 21 -5.57 10.93 11.50
C ALA A 21 -5.76 11.07 9.97
N GLY A 22 -6.99 10.87 9.48
CA GLY A 22 -7.44 11.36 8.18
C GLY A 22 -8.81 12.01 8.30
N ILE A 23 -9.06 13.01 7.45
CA ILE A 23 -10.27 13.83 7.49
C ILE A 23 -11.17 13.44 6.31
N PRO A 24 -12.18 12.57 6.51
CA PRO A 24 -13.14 12.26 5.46
C PRO A 24 -13.88 13.53 5.03
N THR A 25 -13.89 13.78 3.72
CA THR A 25 -14.40 15.03 3.14
C THR A 25 -15.34 14.73 1.99
N PRO A 26 -16.59 15.24 2.00
CA PRO A 26 -17.50 15.10 0.88
C PRO A 26 -17.03 15.95 -0.30
N ILE A 27 -16.86 15.31 -1.46
CA ILE A 27 -16.45 15.93 -2.72
C ILE A 27 -17.60 15.77 -3.71
N LYS A 28 -18.07 16.90 -4.25
CA LYS A 28 -19.06 16.89 -5.34
C LYS A 28 -18.36 16.57 -6.65
N MET A 29 -18.87 15.58 -7.36
CA MET A 29 -18.33 15.05 -8.59
C MET A 29 -19.42 15.03 -9.66
N GLN A 30 -19.01 15.08 -10.92
CA GLN A 30 -19.87 14.80 -12.07
C GLN A 30 -19.32 13.57 -12.79
N CYS A 31 -20.19 12.61 -13.12
CA CYS A 31 -19.77 11.45 -13.88
C CYS A 31 -19.36 11.84 -15.30
N ALA A 32 -18.21 11.36 -15.77
CA ALA A 32 -17.73 11.65 -17.12
C ALA A 32 -18.68 11.10 -18.21
N VAL A 33 -19.33 9.96 -17.94
CA VAL A 33 -20.36 9.37 -18.81
C VAL A 33 -21.74 9.68 -18.24
N GLY A 34 -22.60 10.30 -19.04
CA GLY A 34 -23.98 10.63 -18.66
C GLY A 34 -24.15 11.90 -17.82
N GLY A 35 -23.08 12.45 -17.22
CA GLY A 35 -23.10 13.78 -16.60
C GLY A 35 -23.88 13.87 -15.27
N GLU A 36 -24.22 12.74 -14.65
CA GLU A 36 -24.89 12.72 -13.34
C GLU A 36 -24.00 13.31 -12.24
N ASN A 37 -24.59 14.10 -11.35
CA ASN A 37 -23.88 14.65 -10.19
C ASN A 37 -24.00 13.69 -9.01
N PHE A 38 -22.90 13.48 -8.29
CA PHE A 38 -22.87 12.64 -7.11
C PHE A 38 -21.87 13.16 -6.07
N THR A 39 -21.94 12.62 -4.86
CA THR A 39 -20.99 12.95 -3.78
C THR A 39 -20.15 11.72 -3.48
N HIS A 40 -18.83 11.91 -3.42
CA HIS A 40 -17.88 10.91 -2.99
C HIS A 40 -17.21 11.36 -1.68
N VAL A 41 -16.99 10.43 -0.75
CA VAL A 41 -16.21 10.72 0.46
C VAL A 41 -14.74 10.45 0.15
N GLY A 42 -13.98 11.52 -0.06
CA GLY A 42 -12.52 11.46 -0.17
C GLY A 42 -11.86 11.76 1.17
N THR A 43 -10.56 12.04 1.13
CA THR A 43 -9.74 12.31 2.32
C THR A 43 -8.92 13.57 2.10
N ALA A 44 -9.06 14.57 2.96
CA ALA A 44 -8.36 15.85 2.81
C ALA A 44 -6.88 15.77 3.21
N SER A 45 -6.52 14.89 4.16
CA SER A 45 -5.14 14.69 4.58
C SER A 45 -4.93 13.28 5.14
N TYR A 46 -3.74 12.73 4.93
CA TYR A 46 -3.27 11.49 5.54
C TYR A 46 -1.74 11.53 5.67
N SER A 47 -1.17 10.63 6.47
CA SER A 47 0.27 10.45 6.63
C SER A 47 0.64 9.00 6.38
N THR A 48 1.82 8.76 5.81
CA THR A 48 2.36 7.41 5.57
C THR A 48 3.71 7.23 6.27
N TRP A 49 3.98 6.05 6.83
CA TRP A 49 5.21 5.75 7.59
C TRP A 49 5.89 4.46 7.15
N GLY A 50 5.79 4.14 5.86
CA GLY A 50 6.44 3.00 5.23
C GLY A 50 5.50 2.26 4.30
N ARG A 51 5.90 1.07 3.87
CA ARG A 51 5.16 0.25 2.91
C ARG A 51 5.38 -1.23 3.17
N ARG A 52 4.39 -2.05 2.78
CA ARG A 52 4.50 -3.49 2.62
C ARG A 52 5.41 -3.86 1.44
N PRO A 53 5.82 -5.13 1.30
CA PRO A 53 6.64 -5.58 0.17
C PRO A 53 6.00 -5.39 -1.21
N ASP A 54 4.67 -5.43 -1.28
CA ASP A 54 3.89 -5.12 -2.49
C ASP A 54 3.76 -3.61 -2.77
N GLY A 55 4.32 -2.76 -1.91
CA GLY A 55 4.24 -1.31 -2.04
C GLY A 55 3.03 -0.67 -1.36
N LYS A 56 2.10 -1.45 -0.79
CA LYS A 56 0.95 -0.89 -0.06
C LYS A 56 1.43 -0.02 1.10
N PRO A 57 1.05 1.26 1.19
CA PRO A 57 1.48 2.14 2.27
C PRO A 57 0.94 1.69 3.63
N TYR A 58 1.76 1.89 4.67
CA TYR A 58 1.26 2.03 6.02
C TYR A 58 0.98 3.51 6.27
N GLY A 59 -0.22 3.83 6.76
CA GLY A 59 -0.57 5.21 7.03
C GLY A 59 -1.82 5.37 7.88
N SER A 60 -2.23 6.63 8.05
CA SER A 60 -3.37 7.03 8.88
C SER A 60 -4.73 6.86 8.19
N TRP A 61 -4.73 6.23 7.01
CA TRP A 61 -5.92 6.01 6.20
C TRP A 61 -5.91 4.62 5.58
N GLU A 62 -7.02 4.25 4.96
CA GLU A 62 -7.11 3.03 4.15
C GLU A 62 -6.37 3.20 2.81
N PHE A 63 -5.68 2.15 2.40
CA PHE A 63 -5.00 2.08 1.10
C PHE A 63 -5.44 0.82 0.34
N PRO A 64 -5.68 0.91 -0.98
CA PRO A 64 -5.61 2.13 -1.78
C PRO A 64 -6.78 3.06 -1.44
N MET A 65 -6.63 4.35 -1.72
CA MET A 65 -7.68 5.34 -1.43
C MET A 65 -8.96 4.99 -2.18
N PRO A 66 -10.16 5.16 -1.59
CA PRO A 66 -11.40 4.97 -2.31
C PRO A 66 -11.42 5.81 -3.60
N VAL A 67 -11.76 5.18 -4.72
CA VAL A 67 -11.96 5.88 -5.99
C VAL A 67 -13.46 6.15 -6.19
N PRO A 68 -13.84 7.33 -6.72
CA PRO A 68 -15.24 7.64 -6.98
C PRO A 68 -15.82 6.68 -8.04
N VAL A 69 -17.06 6.25 -7.82
CA VAL A 69 -17.81 5.39 -8.75
C VAL A 69 -19.13 6.06 -9.08
N CYS A 70 -19.41 6.22 -10.37
CA CYS A 70 -20.66 6.81 -10.85
C CYS A 70 -21.86 5.92 -10.48
N PRO A 71 -22.90 6.45 -9.80
CA PRO A 71 -24.02 5.65 -9.34
C PRO A 71 -24.85 4.97 -10.45
N GLY A 72 -25.05 5.63 -11.58
CA GLY A 72 -25.96 5.20 -12.63
C GLY A 72 -25.37 4.15 -13.58
N ASN A 73 -24.07 4.25 -13.89
CA ASN A 73 -23.41 3.37 -14.86
C ASN A 73 -22.22 2.57 -14.29
N GLY A 74 -21.85 2.82 -13.03
CA GLY A 74 -20.77 2.10 -12.36
C GLY A 74 -19.36 2.46 -12.84
N LEU A 75 -19.20 3.49 -13.67
CA LEU A 75 -17.90 3.98 -14.13
C LEU A 75 -17.02 4.36 -12.94
N VAL A 76 -15.79 3.83 -12.92
CA VAL A 76 -14.78 4.21 -11.93
C VAL A 76 -14.03 5.44 -12.42
N MET A 77 -14.07 6.52 -11.64
CA MET A 77 -13.45 7.82 -11.96
C MET A 77 -12.05 7.90 -11.34
N TYR A 78 -11.11 7.12 -11.86
CA TYR A 78 -9.74 7.01 -11.31
C TYR A 78 -8.75 8.08 -11.84
N ARG A 79 -9.14 8.80 -12.89
CA ARG A 79 -8.44 9.98 -13.43
C ARG A 79 -9.42 10.82 -14.25
N ASP A 80 -8.94 11.94 -14.75
CA ASP A 80 -9.65 12.70 -15.77
C ASP A 80 -9.53 12.02 -17.14
N PHE A 81 -10.64 12.02 -17.88
CA PHE A 81 -10.74 11.42 -19.21
C PHE A 81 -10.86 12.49 -20.28
N SER A 82 -10.15 12.31 -21.38
CA SER A 82 -10.30 13.11 -22.59
C SER A 82 -11.67 12.91 -23.24
N LYS A 83 -12.11 13.86 -24.08
CA LYS A 83 -13.37 13.74 -24.82
C LYS A 83 -13.43 12.50 -25.72
N SER A 84 -12.29 12.06 -26.25
CA SER A 84 -12.18 10.83 -27.06
C SER A 84 -12.34 9.58 -26.22
N GLU A 85 -11.79 9.56 -25.00
CA GLU A 85 -11.94 8.42 -24.09
C GLU A 85 -13.36 8.33 -23.56
N ILE A 86 -14.01 9.45 -23.24
CA ILE A 86 -15.42 9.45 -22.79
C ILE A 86 -16.34 8.74 -23.78
N LYS A 87 -16.16 8.96 -25.10
CA LYS A 87 -16.93 8.25 -26.14
C LYS A 87 -16.68 6.74 -26.13
N GLN A 88 -15.45 6.32 -25.87
CA GLN A 88 -15.12 4.90 -25.75
C GLN A 88 -15.71 4.32 -24.45
N LEU A 89 -15.62 5.07 -23.35
CA LEU A 89 -16.18 4.71 -22.06
C LEU A 89 -17.69 4.49 -22.14
N GLU A 90 -18.45 5.30 -22.87
CA GLU A 90 -19.88 5.09 -23.10
C GLU A 90 -20.17 3.67 -23.62
N THR A 91 -19.35 3.17 -24.55
CA THR A 91 -19.48 1.82 -25.08
C THR A 91 -19.01 0.76 -24.09
N LEU A 92 -17.85 0.99 -23.46
CA LEU A 92 -17.24 0.05 -22.53
C LEU A 92 -18.12 -0.18 -21.29
N VAL A 93 -18.65 0.88 -20.67
CA VAL A 93 -19.48 0.75 -19.46
C VAL A 93 -20.84 0.13 -19.73
N ALA A 94 -21.35 0.27 -20.96
CA ALA A 94 -22.58 -0.38 -21.41
C ALA A 94 -22.39 -1.87 -21.73
N SER A 95 -21.14 -2.34 -21.92
CA SER A 95 -20.83 -3.73 -22.28
C SER A 95 -21.18 -4.72 -21.18
N ASP A 96 -21.51 -5.95 -21.58
CA ASP A 96 -21.77 -7.04 -20.63
C ASP A 96 -20.53 -7.41 -19.83
N ASP A 97 -19.34 -7.27 -20.42
CA ASP A 97 -18.07 -7.52 -19.75
C ASP A 97 -17.88 -6.57 -18.58
N TYR A 98 -18.02 -5.26 -18.81
CA TYR A 98 -17.91 -4.29 -17.73
C TYR A 98 -19.00 -4.44 -16.68
N LYS A 99 -20.24 -4.71 -17.08
CA LYS A 99 -21.34 -4.97 -16.15
C LYS A 99 -21.08 -6.18 -15.26
N ARG A 100 -20.42 -7.24 -15.76
CA ARG A 100 -20.00 -8.37 -14.94
C ARG A 100 -18.94 -7.95 -13.93
N LEU A 101 -17.92 -7.21 -14.36
CA LEU A 101 -16.89 -6.67 -13.46
C LEU A 101 -17.51 -5.75 -12.39
N ALA A 102 -18.45 -4.87 -12.75
CA ALA A 102 -19.15 -3.98 -11.82
C ALA A 102 -19.85 -4.72 -10.66
N ARG A 103 -20.22 -5.98 -10.85
CA ARG A 103 -20.88 -6.82 -9.83
C ARG A 103 -19.93 -7.67 -9.01
N ALA A 104 -18.76 -8.03 -9.56
CA ALA A 104 -17.90 -9.06 -8.99
C ALA A 104 -16.51 -8.56 -8.58
N ASP A 105 -16.08 -7.39 -9.08
CA ASP A 105 -14.70 -6.94 -9.02
C ASP A 105 -14.54 -5.62 -8.27
N THR A 106 -13.34 -5.41 -7.75
CA THR A 106 -13.00 -4.20 -7.00
C THR A 106 -12.94 -2.99 -7.94
N SER A 107 -13.08 -1.78 -7.39
CA SER A 107 -13.05 -0.57 -8.22
C SER A 107 -11.69 -0.37 -8.90
N TYR A 108 -10.59 -0.75 -8.26
CA TYR A 108 -9.26 -0.69 -8.87
C TYR A 108 -9.06 -1.74 -9.97
N TYR A 109 -9.65 -2.94 -9.85
CA TYR A 109 -9.59 -3.92 -10.93
C TYR A 109 -10.34 -3.41 -12.18
N ARG A 110 -11.53 -2.82 -11.96
CA ARG A 110 -12.30 -2.17 -13.01
C ARG A 110 -11.55 -1.01 -13.65
N ALA A 111 -10.83 -0.22 -12.86
CA ALA A 111 -9.97 0.85 -13.36
C ALA A 111 -8.83 0.29 -14.25
N ALA A 112 -8.14 -0.77 -13.80
CA ALA A 112 -7.09 -1.42 -14.59
C ALA A 112 -7.62 -1.98 -15.92
N TRP A 113 -8.81 -2.59 -15.90
CA TRP A 113 -9.48 -3.09 -17.10
C TRP A 113 -9.82 -1.96 -18.08
N LEU A 114 -10.40 -0.86 -17.58
CA LEU A 114 -10.72 0.31 -18.39
C LEU A 114 -9.46 0.95 -18.99
N GLU A 115 -8.42 1.14 -18.19
CA GLU A 115 -7.16 1.74 -18.65
C GLU A 115 -6.51 0.90 -19.74
N THR A 116 -6.53 -0.43 -19.59
CA THR A 116 -6.07 -1.37 -20.62
C THR A 116 -6.91 -1.25 -21.90
N ALA A 117 -8.24 -1.22 -21.79
CA ALA A 117 -9.15 -1.16 -22.93
C ALA A 117 -9.06 0.16 -23.70
N LEU A 118 -8.87 1.27 -22.98
CA LEU A 118 -8.70 2.60 -23.55
C LEU A 118 -7.34 2.80 -24.22
N LYS A 119 -6.33 1.99 -23.88
CA LYS A 119 -4.92 2.27 -24.18
C LYS A 119 -4.54 3.69 -23.74
N GLY A 120 -4.98 4.05 -22.55
CA GLY A 120 -4.79 5.40 -22.02
C GLY A 120 -3.34 5.66 -21.58
N GLU A 121 -3.12 6.83 -20.99
CA GLU A 121 -1.80 7.30 -20.57
C GLU A 121 -1.44 6.88 -19.13
N GLY A 122 -2.37 6.23 -18.42
CA GLY A 122 -2.16 5.73 -17.07
C GLY A 122 -1.44 4.38 -17.04
N ASP A 123 -1.15 3.90 -15.83
CA ASP A 123 -0.50 2.62 -15.60
C ASP A 123 -1.53 1.56 -15.16
N PRO A 124 -1.97 0.66 -16.07
CA PRO A 124 -2.91 -0.39 -15.73
C PRO A 124 -2.31 -1.44 -14.78
N LEU A 125 -0.98 -1.65 -14.77
CA LEU A 125 -0.32 -2.57 -13.83
C LEU A 125 -0.35 -2.03 -12.42
N TRP A 126 -0.10 -0.73 -12.26
CA TRP A 126 -0.22 -0.06 -10.96
C TRP A 126 -1.65 -0.16 -10.41
N LEU A 127 -2.66 0.12 -11.24
CA LEU A 127 -4.06 -0.02 -10.85
C LEU A 127 -4.40 -1.47 -10.44
N LEU A 128 -3.86 -2.45 -11.17
CA LEU A 128 -4.06 -3.88 -10.86
C LEU A 128 -3.37 -4.28 -9.54
N LEU A 129 -2.18 -3.76 -9.26
CA LEU A 129 -1.51 -3.95 -7.98
C LEU A 129 -2.34 -3.36 -6.83
N GLN A 130 -2.87 -2.15 -7.01
CA GLN A 130 -3.77 -1.52 -6.04
C GLN A 130 -5.08 -2.31 -5.87
N ALA A 131 -5.57 -2.97 -6.92
CA ALA A 131 -6.73 -3.86 -6.81
C ALA A 131 -6.47 -5.02 -5.84
N SER A 132 -5.26 -5.58 -5.83
CA SER A 132 -4.85 -6.62 -4.87
C SER A 132 -4.88 -6.10 -3.43
N TRP A 133 -4.49 -4.84 -3.20
CA TRP A 133 -4.53 -4.20 -1.89
C TRP A 133 -5.96 -3.92 -1.43
N GLN A 134 -6.85 -3.54 -2.35
CA GLN A 134 -8.28 -3.34 -2.08
C GLN A 134 -8.97 -4.66 -1.72
N ALA A 135 -8.44 -5.78 -2.20
CA ALA A 135 -8.94 -7.13 -1.95
C ALA A 135 -8.26 -7.83 -0.77
N ASP A 136 -7.53 -7.14 0.12
CA ASP A 136 -6.83 -7.77 1.25
C ASP A 136 -7.74 -8.67 2.14
N SER A 137 -9.03 -8.31 2.26
CA SER A 137 -10.03 -9.11 3.00
C SER A 137 -10.74 -10.18 2.16
N GLN A 138 -10.42 -10.31 0.88
CA GLN A 138 -11.06 -11.19 -0.11
C GLN A 138 -9.98 -12.06 -0.78
N PRO A 139 -9.54 -13.16 -0.14
CA PRO A 139 -8.34 -13.88 -0.52
C PRO A 139 -8.37 -14.45 -1.94
N GLU A 140 -9.54 -14.92 -2.41
CA GLU A 140 -9.69 -15.43 -3.78
C GLU A 140 -9.51 -14.33 -4.83
N LEU A 141 -10.11 -13.15 -4.60
CA LEU A 141 -9.94 -12.00 -5.50
C LEU A 141 -8.50 -11.49 -5.47
N LYS A 142 -7.92 -11.34 -4.29
CA LYS A 142 -6.52 -10.93 -4.14
C LYS A 142 -5.58 -11.88 -4.89
N ALA A 143 -5.76 -13.19 -4.71
CA ALA A 143 -4.93 -14.20 -5.37
C ALA A 143 -5.08 -14.13 -6.90
N ARG A 144 -6.29 -13.90 -7.41
CA ARG A 144 -6.53 -13.67 -8.84
C ARG A 144 -5.77 -12.44 -9.35
N TYR A 145 -5.90 -11.30 -8.67
CA TYR A 145 -5.25 -10.05 -9.09
C TYR A 145 -3.72 -10.13 -9.00
N GLN A 146 -3.18 -10.76 -7.96
CA GLN A 146 -1.72 -10.97 -7.81
C GLN A 146 -1.16 -11.85 -8.93
N ARG A 147 -1.88 -12.90 -9.33
CA ARG A 147 -1.47 -13.77 -10.42
C ARG A 147 -1.44 -13.00 -11.74
N GLU A 148 -2.52 -12.29 -12.04
CA GLU A 148 -2.63 -11.49 -13.25
C GLU A 148 -1.58 -10.36 -13.28
N PHE A 149 -1.33 -9.70 -12.14
CA PHE A 149 -0.27 -8.69 -12.03
C PHE A 149 1.10 -9.28 -12.33
N ALA A 150 1.46 -10.42 -11.71
CA ALA A 150 2.75 -11.05 -11.94
C ALA A 150 2.94 -11.49 -13.39
N GLU A 151 1.90 -12.07 -14.01
CA GLU A 151 1.92 -12.48 -15.43
C GLU A 151 2.09 -11.28 -16.37
N ARG A 152 1.34 -10.19 -16.16
CA ARG A 152 1.45 -9.00 -17.01
C ARG A 152 2.77 -8.25 -16.78
N ALA A 153 3.25 -8.17 -15.54
CA ALA A 153 4.54 -7.55 -15.22
C ALA A 153 5.72 -8.30 -15.85
N GLU A 154 5.66 -9.63 -15.92
CA GLU A 154 6.67 -10.45 -16.59
C GLU A 154 6.66 -10.29 -18.12
N ALA A 155 5.50 -9.94 -18.70
CA ALA A 155 5.34 -9.67 -20.12
C ALA A 155 5.82 -8.27 -20.55
N GLU A 156 6.12 -7.38 -19.60
CA GLU A 156 6.65 -6.05 -19.91
C GLU A 156 8.01 -6.15 -20.62
N PRO A 157 8.29 -5.30 -21.62
CA PRO A 157 9.58 -5.27 -22.28
C PRO A 157 10.73 -5.10 -21.29
N VAL A 158 11.80 -5.87 -21.48
CA VAL A 158 12.99 -5.81 -20.62
C VAL A 158 13.62 -4.42 -20.68
N LYS A 159 13.73 -3.77 -19.52
CA LYS A 159 14.41 -2.47 -19.33
C LYS A 159 15.47 -2.63 -18.24
N ALA A 160 16.52 -3.39 -18.52
CA ALA A 160 17.48 -3.86 -17.52
C ALA A 160 18.22 -2.76 -16.72
N GLU A 161 18.30 -1.54 -17.25
CA GLU A 161 18.90 -0.40 -16.54
C GLU A 161 17.86 0.51 -15.85
N ASP A 162 16.56 0.26 -16.07
CA ASP A 162 15.48 1.03 -15.47
C ASP A 162 15.15 0.52 -14.06
N GLN A 163 15.27 1.41 -13.07
CA GLN A 163 15.00 1.07 -11.67
C GLN A 163 13.52 0.76 -11.41
N GLY A 164 12.61 1.39 -12.16
CA GLY A 164 11.17 1.13 -12.09
C GLY A 164 10.84 -0.28 -12.55
N TRP A 165 11.44 -0.74 -13.64
CA TRP A 165 11.30 -2.10 -14.15
C TRP A 165 11.84 -3.15 -13.17
N LEU A 166 13.00 -2.90 -12.55
CA LEU A 166 13.52 -3.77 -11.48
C LEU A 166 12.58 -3.82 -10.27
N GLY A 167 12.01 -2.68 -9.87
CA GLY A 167 11.02 -2.58 -8.80
C GLY A 167 9.74 -3.36 -9.12
N LEU A 168 9.23 -3.23 -10.34
CA LEU A 168 8.06 -3.95 -10.86
C LEU A 168 8.26 -5.46 -10.79
N LEU A 169 9.40 -5.97 -11.26
CA LEU A 169 9.70 -7.41 -11.18
C LEU A 169 9.90 -7.89 -9.74
N GLY A 170 10.44 -7.05 -8.85
CA GLY A 170 10.45 -7.33 -7.42
C GLY A 170 9.04 -7.49 -6.83
N GLN A 171 8.10 -6.62 -7.24
CA GLN A 171 6.69 -6.73 -6.82
C GLN A 171 6.00 -7.95 -7.42
N ALA A 172 6.33 -8.33 -8.66
CA ALA A 172 5.84 -9.56 -9.29
C ALA A 172 6.31 -10.80 -8.51
N ALA A 173 7.61 -10.86 -8.16
CA ALA A 173 8.17 -11.93 -7.33
C ALA A 173 7.50 -11.96 -5.94
N ASN A 174 7.23 -10.81 -5.31
CA ASN A 174 6.48 -10.76 -4.05
C ASN A 174 5.03 -11.26 -4.21
N SER A 175 4.38 -10.96 -5.33
CA SER A 175 3.02 -11.46 -5.60
C SER A 175 3.02 -12.99 -5.72
N ARG A 176 4.00 -13.57 -6.43
CA ARG A 176 4.18 -15.02 -6.49
C ARG A 176 4.49 -15.65 -5.13
N ARG A 177 5.30 -14.97 -4.30
CA ARG A 177 5.56 -15.39 -2.92
C ARG A 177 4.29 -15.47 -2.08
N GLU A 178 3.44 -14.43 -2.10
CA GLU A 178 2.17 -14.43 -1.36
C GLU A 178 1.20 -15.53 -1.85
N LEU A 179 1.30 -15.91 -3.13
CA LEU A 179 0.58 -17.05 -3.71
C LEU A 179 1.17 -18.42 -3.34
N GLY A 180 2.28 -18.47 -2.60
CA GLY A 180 3.02 -19.71 -2.29
C GLY A 180 3.80 -20.28 -3.47
N GLN A 181 3.93 -19.54 -4.58
CA GLN A 181 4.66 -19.94 -5.79
C GLN A 181 6.16 -19.63 -5.63
N PHE A 182 6.78 -20.18 -4.59
CA PHE A 182 8.15 -19.80 -4.19
C PHE A 182 9.20 -20.09 -5.27
N ASP A 183 9.11 -21.21 -5.98
CA ASP A 183 10.09 -21.54 -7.03
C ASP A 183 10.03 -20.54 -8.20
N ALA A 184 8.82 -20.12 -8.60
CA ALA A 184 8.64 -19.09 -9.60
C ALA A 184 9.18 -17.73 -9.09
N ALA A 185 8.90 -17.38 -7.84
CA ALA A 185 9.42 -16.15 -7.22
C ALA A 185 10.96 -16.14 -7.16
N LYS A 186 11.59 -17.28 -6.85
CA LYS A 186 13.07 -17.43 -6.90
C LYS A 186 13.60 -17.24 -8.30
N ALA A 187 12.95 -17.85 -9.30
CA ALA A 187 13.33 -17.70 -10.70
C ALA A 187 13.23 -16.24 -11.16
N ASP A 188 12.16 -15.52 -10.77
CA ASP A 188 12.00 -14.10 -11.07
C ASP A 188 13.14 -13.26 -10.50
N LEU A 189 13.51 -13.46 -9.22
CA LEU A 189 14.61 -12.71 -8.60
C LEU A 189 15.99 -13.07 -9.16
N ALA A 190 16.21 -14.33 -9.56
CA ALA A 190 17.48 -14.76 -10.14
C ALA A 190 17.80 -14.01 -11.44
N ARG A 191 16.78 -13.72 -12.27
CA ARG A 191 16.93 -12.97 -13.52
C ARG A 191 17.41 -11.53 -13.32
N LEU A 192 17.27 -10.98 -12.12
CA LEU A 192 17.65 -9.60 -11.81
C LEU A 192 19.15 -9.43 -11.53
N GLU A 193 19.92 -10.53 -11.42
CA GLU A 193 21.36 -10.52 -11.09
C GLU A 193 21.69 -9.62 -9.87
N ILE A 194 20.89 -9.72 -8.80
CA ILE A 194 20.93 -8.81 -7.63
C ILE A 194 22.35 -8.66 -7.06
N ASP A 195 23.07 -9.76 -6.87
CA ASP A 195 24.40 -9.75 -6.24
C ASP A 195 25.45 -9.05 -7.14
N LYS A 196 25.39 -9.28 -8.45
CA LYS A 196 26.25 -8.60 -9.43
C LYS A 196 25.97 -7.09 -9.45
N ARG A 197 24.69 -6.70 -9.41
CA ARG A 197 24.29 -5.29 -9.36
C ARG A 197 24.70 -4.61 -8.06
N LEU A 198 24.66 -5.31 -6.93
CA LEU A 198 25.16 -4.82 -5.65
C LEU A 198 26.67 -4.63 -5.67
N ALA A 199 27.42 -5.60 -6.21
CA ALA A 199 28.87 -5.52 -6.33
C ALA A 199 29.34 -4.38 -7.25
N ALA A 200 28.50 -3.95 -8.20
CA ALA A 200 28.78 -2.83 -9.09
C ALA A 200 28.51 -1.45 -8.46
N LEU A 201 27.88 -1.39 -7.28
CA LEU A 201 27.68 -0.12 -6.60
C LEU A 201 29.00 0.38 -5.98
N PRO A 202 29.21 1.71 -5.90
CA PRO A 202 30.25 2.29 -5.05
C PRO A 202 30.18 1.74 -3.63
N ALA A 203 31.30 1.78 -2.91
CA ALA A 203 31.27 1.50 -1.47
C ALA A 203 30.29 2.46 -0.77
N ALA A 204 29.65 1.99 0.31
CA ALA A 204 28.84 2.87 1.14
C ALA A 204 29.69 4.06 1.61
N PRO A 205 29.11 5.27 1.69
CA PRO A 205 29.83 6.43 2.20
C PRO A 205 30.35 6.15 3.61
N ALA A 206 31.51 6.73 3.94
CA ALA A 206 31.95 6.80 5.33
C ALA A 206 30.90 7.54 6.18
N ASP A 207 30.87 7.26 7.49
CA ASP A 207 29.89 7.86 8.39
C ASP A 207 29.82 9.39 8.24
N GLY A 208 28.62 9.90 7.96
CA GLY A 208 28.35 11.32 7.78
C GLY A 208 28.57 11.88 6.37
N ALA A 209 29.13 11.10 5.43
CA ALA A 209 29.19 11.50 4.03
C ALA A 209 27.87 11.19 3.30
N GLN A 210 27.46 12.09 2.41
CA GLN A 210 26.26 11.91 1.60
C GLN A 210 26.56 11.03 0.38
N GLU A 211 25.74 9.99 0.20
CA GLU A 211 25.72 9.20 -1.04
C GLU A 211 24.92 9.95 -2.10
N PRO A 212 25.34 9.94 -3.39
CA PRO A 212 24.51 10.47 -4.46
C PRO A 212 23.12 9.80 -4.47
N GLU A 213 22.07 10.60 -4.64
CA GLU A 213 20.68 10.13 -4.51
C GLU A 213 20.37 8.92 -5.40
N GLU A 214 20.86 8.92 -6.64
CA GLU A 214 20.68 7.81 -7.58
C GLU A 214 21.29 6.50 -7.05
N VAL A 215 22.49 6.58 -6.45
CA VAL A 215 23.19 5.43 -5.87
C VAL A 215 22.45 4.96 -4.63
N ALA A 216 21.98 5.87 -3.77
CA ALA A 216 21.19 5.55 -2.59
C ALA A 216 19.86 4.87 -2.94
N ASN A 217 19.16 5.36 -3.97
CA ASN A 217 17.92 4.76 -4.48
C ASN A 217 18.16 3.34 -5.02
N ARG A 218 19.22 3.16 -5.83
CA ARG A 218 19.60 1.85 -6.36
C ARG A 218 20.00 0.87 -5.25
N ARG A 219 20.76 1.33 -4.26
CA ARG A 219 21.13 0.55 -3.07
C ARG A 219 19.91 0.14 -2.26
N GLY A 220 18.96 1.07 -2.06
CA GLY A 220 17.70 0.82 -1.37
C GLY A 220 16.84 -0.24 -2.07
N LEU A 221 16.70 -0.15 -3.39
CA LEU A 221 15.98 -1.13 -4.19
C LEU A 221 16.64 -2.52 -4.12
N LEU A 222 17.95 -2.61 -4.33
CA LEU A 222 18.65 -3.89 -4.26
C LEU A 222 18.60 -4.50 -2.85
N GLY A 223 18.71 -3.68 -1.81
CA GLY A 223 18.53 -4.12 -0.41
C GLY A 223 17.11 -4.61 -0.11
N PHE A 224 16.10 -4.03 -0.75
CA PHE A 224 14.73 -4.58 -0.72
C PHE A 224 14.67 -5.96 -1.38
N LEU A 225 15.23 -6.12 -2.58
CA LEU A 225 15.22 -7.40 -3.30
C LEU A 225 15.98 -8.50 -2.55
N VAL A 226 17.08 -8.18 -1.88
CA VAL A 226 17.82 -9.12 -1.00
C VAL A 226 16.94 -9.60 0.15
N ARG A 227 16.22 -8.70 0.82
CA ARG A 227 15.30 -9.09 1.90
C ARG A 227 14.16 -9.94 1.36
N LEU A 228 13.60 -9.56 0.21
CA LEU A 228 12.55 -10.33 -0.45
C LEU A 228 13.01 -11.77 -0.77
N ARG A 229 14.24 -11.94 -1.30
CA ARG A 229 14.87 -13.25 -1.51
C ARG A 229 14.88 -14.08 -0.23
N ALA A 230 15.30 -13.51 0.89
CA ALA A 230 15.32 -14.21 2.19
C ALA A 230 13.93 -14.65 2.66
N VAL A 231 12.87 -13.87 2.41
CA VAL A 231 11.49 -14.24 2.72
C VAL A 231 10.99 -15.37 1.84
N ILE A 232 11.30 -15.31 0.54
CA ILE A 232 10.97 -16.36 -0.42
C ILE A 232 11.67 -17.67 -0.05
N ASP A 233 12.95 -17.62 0.31
CA ASP A 233 13.75 -18.81 0.63
C ASP A 233 13.23 -19.57 1.84
N ARG A 234 12.67 -18.87 2.84
CA ARG A 234 12.06 -19.50 4.02
C ARG A 234 10.60 -19.90 3.84
N GLY A 235 10.01 -19.70 2.67
CA GLY A 235 8.63 -20.11 2.38
C GLY A 235 7.56 -19.29 3.11
N ASP A 236 7.84 -18.04 3.42
CA ASP A 236 6.87 -17.16 4.10
C ASP A 236 5.95 -16.54 3.05
N ALA A 237 4.66 -16.90 3.07
CA ALA A 237 3.62 -16.38 2.17
C ALA A 237 2.81 -15.23 2.80
N SER A 238 3.14 -14.77 4.01
CA SER A 238 2.37 -13.74 4.68
C SER A 238 2.40 -12.41 3.90
N SER A 239 1.29 -11.69 3.86
CA SER A 239 1.24 -10.36 3.23
C SER A 239 2.12 -9.31 3.92
N GLU A 240 2.51 -9.58 5.16
CA GLU A 240 3.30 -8.70 6.01
C GLU A 240 4.41 -9.48 6.74
N PRO A 241 5.47 -9.93 6.02
CA PRO A 241 6.61 -10.58 6.66
C PRO A 241 7.25 -9.64 7.67
N ILE A 242 7.43 -10.10 8.91
CA ILE A 242 7.77 -9.24 10.05
C ILE A 242 9.12 -8.50 9.89
N ASP A 243 10.04 -9.03 9.09
CA ASP A 243 11.35 -8.44 8.74
C ASP A 243 11.31 -7.51 7.51
N MET A 244 10.18 -7.43 6.80
CA MET A 244 10.01 -6.56 5.64
C MET A 244 9.05 -5.39 5.86
N ILE A 245 8.41 -5.31 7.03
CA ILE A 245 7.49 -4.23 7.38
C ILE A 245 8.17 -3.19 8.29
N PRO A 246 7.61 -1.97 8.42
CA PRO A 246 8.17 -0.94 9.29
C PRO A 246 8.26 -1.38 10.76
N PRO A 247 9.24 -0.87 11.55
CA PRO A 247 9.45 -1.30 12.93
C PRO A 247 8.22 -1.21 13.84
N MET A 248 7.37 -0.19 13.63
CA MET A 248 6.10 -0.06 14.34
C MET A 248 5.13 -1.21 14.03
N ALA A 249 4.98 -1.57 12.76
CA ALA A 249 4.12 -2.69 12.37
C ALA A 249 4.69 -4.02 12.88
N ALA A 250 6.01 -4.21 12.77
CA ALA A 250 6.71 -5.37 13.31
C ALA A 250 6.53 -5.49 14.84
N ALA A 251 6.63 -4.39 15.58
CA ALA A 251 6.42 -4.37 17.03
C ALA A 251 5.00 -4.80 17.43
N ASN A 252 3.98 -4.35 16.70
CA ASN A 252 2.60 -4.81 16.90
C ASN A 252 2.47 -6.32 16.67
N GLN A 253 3.04 -6.85 15.58
CA GLN A 253 3.04 -8.30 15.34
C GLN A 253 3.80 -9.06 16.43
N CYS A 254 4.95 -8.56 16.88
CA CYS A 254 5.74 -9.15 17.97
C CYS A 254 4.96 -9.21 19.29
N LEU A 255 4.25 -8.15 19.67
CA LEU A 255 3.40 -8.16 20.87
C LEU A 255 2.27 -9.18 20.76
N ASN A 256 1.71 -9.37 19.56
CA ASN A 256 0.68 -10.39 19.31
C ASN A 256 1.26 -11.82 19.38
N LEU A 257 2.51 -12.03 18.95
CA LEU A 257 3.23 -13.30 19.11
C LEU A 257 3.50 -13.59 20.58
N GLU A 258 4.00 -12.63 21.35
CA GLU A 258 4.27 -12.78 22.78
C GLU A 258 3.00 -13.16 23.56
N ALA A 259 1.86 -12.53 23.23
CA ALA A 259 0.57 -12.87 23.84
C ALA A 259 0.13 -14.31 23.56
N LYS A 260 0.67 -14.94 22.51
CA LYS A 260 0.47 -16.35 22.14
C LYS A 260 1.60 -17.27 22.64
N GLY A 261 2.54 -16.76 23.42
CA GLY A 261 3.74 -17.50 23.87
C GLY A 261 4.74 -17.79 22.76
N GLN A 262 4.68 -17.05 21.64
CA GLN A 262 5.55 -17.19 20.48
C GLN A 262 6.59 -16.07 20.45
N SER A 263 7.69 -16.28 19.72
CA SER A 263 8.73 -15.27 19.52
C SER A 263 9.31 -15.36 18.11
N HIS A 264 9.81 -14.24 17.60
CA HIS A 264 10.51 -14.14 16.33
C HIS A 264 11.83 -13.37 16.55
N GLU A 265 12.89 -13.71 15.82
CA GLU A 265 14.21 -13.09 16.00
C GLU A 265 14.18 -11.57 15.84
N VAL A 266 13.44 -11.09 14.84
CA VAL A 266 13.18 -9.65 14.58
C VAL A 266 12.65 -8.90 15.80
N CYS A 267 11.90 -9.56 16.69
CA CYS A 267 11.38 -8.93 17.91
C CYS A 267 12.48 -8.49 18.88
N LYS A 268 13.68 -9.09 18.76
CA LYS A 268 14.86 -8.73 19.55
C LYS A 268 15.69 -7.61 18.94
N ALA A 269 15.43 -7.24 17.68
CA ALA A 269 16.15 -6.16 17.03
C ALA A 269 15.90 -4.83 17.77
N GLU A 270 16.96 -4.07 18.06
CA GLU A 270 16.91 -2.86 18.90
C GLU A 270 15.84 -1.85 18.43
N ARG A 271 15.66 -1.70 17.11
CA ARG A 271 14.63 -0.81 16.54
C ARG A 271 13.21 -1.29 16.80
N VAL A 272 12.96 -2.60 16.83
CA VAL A 272 11.64 -3.19 17.06
C VAL A 272 11.35 -3.24 18.57
N ALA A 273 12.32 -3.69 19.37
CA ALA A 273 12.21 -3.74 20.83
C ALA A 273 11.87 -2.37 21.43
N ARG A 274 12.53 -1.30 20.97
CA ARG A 274 12.20 0.09 21.37
C ARG A 274 10.75 0.47 21.08
N GLN A 275 10.20 0.06 19.94
CA GLN A 275 8.80 0.33 19.62
C GLN A 275 7.83 -0.51 20.45
N MET A 276 8.19 -1.76 20.77
CA MET A 276 7.40 -2.60 21.67
C MET A 276 7.32 -1.98 23.08
N GLU A 277 8.44 -1.48 23.61
CA GLU A 277 8.47 -0.76 24.90
C GLU A 277 7.60 0.49 24.88
N PHE A 278 7.71 1.31 23.83
CA PHE A 278 6.87 2.49 23.64
C PHE A 278 5.38 2.13 23.64
N MET A 279 4.97 1.09 22.90
CA MET A 279 3.59 0.62 22.85
C MET A 279 3.09 0.07 24.18
N ARG A 280 3.90 -0.68 24.91
CA ARG A 280 3.55 -1.19 26.24
C ARG A 280 3.28 -0.05 27.21
N LYS A 281 4.16 0.96 27.24
CA LYS A 281 3.98 2.16 28.07
C LYS A 281 2.67 2.89 27.72
N ALA A 282 2.41 3.12 26.43
CA ALA A 282 1.18 3.77 25.98
C ALA A 282 -0.09 2.99 26.35
N ARG A 283 -0.06 1.64 26.32
CA ARG A 283 -1.20 0.80 26.75
C ARG A 283 -1.45 0.91 28.25
N THR A 284 -0.40 0.87 29.08
CA THR A 284 -0.51 1.04 30.54
C THR A 284 -1.08 2.40 30.90
N GLU A 285 -0.62 3.47 30.26
CA GLU A 285 -1.11 4.84 30.50
C GLU A 285 -2.59 5.00 30.10
N ARG A 286 -3.02 4.44 28.95
CA ARG A 286 -4.43 4.44 28.55
C ARG A 286 -5.33 3.62 29.49
N GLY A 287 -4.83 2.48 29.98
CA GLY A 287 -5.54 1.66 30.97
C GLY A 287 -5.73 2.41 32.29
N ALA A 288 -4.72 3.15 32.73
CA ALA A 288 -4.78 3.97 33.94
C ALA A 288 -5.68 5.21 33.79
N ALA A 289 -5.80 5.80 32.59
CA ALA A 289 -6.65 6.96 32.33
C ALA A 289 -8.13 6.62 32.08
N GLY A 290 -8.44 5.35 31.82
CA GLY A 290 -9.81 4.84 31.65
C GLY A 290 -10.37 4.13 32.88
N SER A 291 -9.64 4.15 34.01
CA SER A 291 -10.04 3.62 35.33
C SER A 291 -10.36 4.77 36.28
#